data_AF-A0A950IWK1-F1
#
_entry.id   AF-A0A950IWK1-F1
#
_cell.length_a   1.000
_cell.length_b   1.000
_cell.length_c   1.000
_cell.angle_alpha   90.00
_cell.angle_beta   90.00
_cell.angle_gamma   90.00
#
_symmetry.space_group_name_H-M   'P 1'
#
loop_
_entity.id
_entity.type
_entity.pdbx_description
1 polymer ?
#
loop_
_entity_poly.entity_id
_entity_poly.type
_entity_poly.pdbx_seq_one_letter_code
_entity_poly.pdbx_strand_id
1 'polypeptide(L)'
;AKLADKLDGASGIAATVAAHLCRAYPGVQAADIASNWTGPIDRTRNGLPHFGALPQQPNVFYAIGYSGNGVGPSMLGGKILAALSLQLDNEWSRCGLVHGLQRDFPPEPFRYLGGRLVRHAVGQVDLAADENRQPSWLMQQLSKLAPSGLSPTKATASHSR
;
A
#
# COMPACT_ATOMS: atom_id res chain seq x y z
N ALA A 1 -23.50 -4.07 3.68
CA ALA A 1 -22.98 -3.01 2.82
C ALA A 1 -21.77 -3.56 2.06
N LYS A 2 -21.75 -3.41 0.73
CA LYS A 2 -20.56 -3.76 -0.05
C LYS A 2 -19.42 -2.81 0.38
N LEU A 3 -18.16 -3.26 0.26
CA LEU A 3 -17.02 -2.41 0.63
C LEU A 3 -16.99 -1.11 -0.19
N ALA A 4 -17.47 -1.16 -1.43
CA ALA A 4 -17.64 0.00 -2.32
C ALA A 4 -18.52 1.10 -1.69
N ASP A 5 -19.72 0.74 -1.21
CA ASP A 5 -20.66 1.69 -0.60
C ASP A 5 -20.08 2.43 0.63
N LYS A 6 -19.04 1.89 1.27
CA LYS A 6 -18.36 2.52 2.42
C LYS A 6 -17.27 3.51 2.02
N LEU A 7 -16.83 3.49 0.77
CA LEU A 7 -15.74 4.31 0.24
C LEU A 7 -16.24 5.35 -0.76
N ASP A 8 -17.51 5.25 -1.17
CA ASP A 8 -18.17 6.25 -1.98
C ASP A 8 -18.34 7.57 -1.21
N GLY A 9 -18.07 8.68 -1.89
CA GLY A 9 -18.25 10.03 -1.37
C GLY A 9 -17.00 10.64 -0.72
N ALA A 10 -17.23 11.59 0.18
CA ALA A 10 -16.14 12.35 0.81
C ALA A 10 -15.32 11.47 1.77
N SER A 11 -14.02 11.68 1.75
CA SER A 11 -13.08 11.05 2.68
C SER A 11 -13.37 11.44 4.13
N GLY A 12 -13.45 10.46 5.02
CA GLY A 12 -13.59 10.70 6.46
C GLY A 12 -12.42 11.45 7.11
N ILE A 13 -11.30 11.63 6.40
CA ILE A 13 -10.13 12.39 6.86
C ILE A 13 -9.89 13.68 6.05
N ALA A 14 -10.89 14.13 5.27
CA ALA A 14 -10.74 15.28 4.38
C ALA A 14 -10.25 16.55 5.10
N ALA A 15 -10.78 16.84 6.29
CA ALA A 15 -10.36 17.99 7.09
C ALA A 15 -8.89 17.91 7.54
N THR A 16 -8.45 16.72 7.97
CA THR A 16 -7.04 16.48 8.35
C THR A 16 -6.10 16.68 7.16
N VAL A 17 -6.45 16.12 6.00
CA VAL A 17 -5.65 16.26 4.77
C VAL A 17 -5.62 17.71 4.30
N ALA A 18 -6.75 18.42 4.36
CA ALA A 18 -6.83 19.84 4.02
C ALA A 18 -5.92 20.68 4.93
N ALA A 19 -5.92 20.43 6.24
CA ALA A 19 -5.05 21.12 7.18
C ALA A 19 -3.56 20.87 6.87
N HIS A 20 -3.19 19.64 6.51
CA HIS A 20 -1.83 19.31 6.08
C HIS A 20 -1.44 20.00 4.77
N LEU A 21 -2.36 20.07 3.81
CA LEU A 21 -2.14 20.74 2.53
C LEU A 21 -1.91 22.24 2.73
N CYS A 22 -2.75 22.91 3.52
CA CYS A 22 -2.60 24.35 3.83
C CYS A 22 -1.29 24.62 4.58
N ARG A 23 -0.87 23.71 5.47
CA ARG A 23 0.41 23.81 6.20
C ARG A 23 1.61 23.67 5.26
N ALA A 24 1.55 22.73 4.31
CA ALA A 24 2.63 22.50 3.35
C ALA A 24 2.69 23.59 2.25
N TYR A 25 1.53 24.12 1.86
CA TYR A 25 1.38 25.13 0.81
C TYR A 25 0.57 26.33 1.36
N PRO A 26 1.23 27.33 1.97
CA PRO A 26 0.55 28.45 2.64
C PRO A 26 -0.38 29.30 1.74
N GLY A 27 -0.24 29.19 0.41
CA GLY A 27 -1.12 29.85 -0.56
C GLY A 27 -2.41 29.09 -0.87
N VAL A 28 -2.59 27.88 -0.34
CA VAL A 28 -3.78 27.05 -0.51
C VAL A 28 -4.65 27.14 0.73
N GLN A 29 -5.92 27.46 0.55
CA GLN A 29 -6.95 27.42 1.59
C GLN A 29 -7.80 26.16 1.44
N ALA A 30 -8.43 25.72 2.55
CA ALA A 30 -9.32 24.57 2.51
C ALA A 30 -10.49 24.75 1.52
N ALA A 31 -10.93 25.99 1.31
CA ALA A 31 -11.97 26.35 0.34
C ALA A 31 -11.54 26.14 -1.13
N ASP A 32 -10.24 26.10 -1.41
CA ASP A 32 -9.71 25.87 -2.76
C ASP A 32 -9.77 24.39 -3.17
N ILE A 33 -10.07 23.49 -2.23
CA ILE A 33 -10.13 22.04 -2.48
C ILE A 33 -11.45 21.72 -3.18
N ALA A 34 -11.39 21.54 -4.49
CA ALA A 34 -12.55 21.24 -5.32
C ALA A 34 -13.23 19.90 -4.98
N SER A 35 -12.46 18.89 -4.54
CA SER A 35 -13.00 17.56 -4.23
C SER A 35 -12.05 16.76 -3.32
N ASN A 36 -12.58 15.72 -2.68
CA ASN A 36 -11.81 14.75 -1.91
C ASN A 36 -12.44 13.37 -2.03
N TRP A 37 -11.61 12.34 -1.90
CA TRP A 37 -12.01 10.94 -2.02
C TRP A 37 -11.10 10.05 -1.19
N THR A 38 -11.50 8.80 -0.99
CA THR A 38 -10.67 7.77 -0.38
C THR A 38 -10.84 6.47 -1.15
N GLY A 39 -9.83 5.60 -1.10
CA GLY A 39 -9.83 4.36 -1.84
C GLY A 39 -9.19 3.23 -1.04
N PRO A 40 -9.58 1.98 -1.32
CA PRO A 40 -8.93 0.85 -0.69
C PRO A 40 -7.55 0.64 -1.34
N ILE A 41 -6.59 0.24 -0.52
CA ILE A 41 -5.25 -0.17 -0.96
C ILE A 41 -5.02 -1.59 -0.46
N ASP A 42 -4.57 -2.47 -1.34
CA ASP A 42 -4.11 -3.80 -0.97
C ASP A 42 -2.69 -3.75 -0.40
N ARG A 43 -2.21 -4.84 0.21
CA ARG A 43 -0.81 -4.95 0.66
C ARG A 43 -0.31 -6.36 0.46
N THR A 44 0.88 -6.48 -0.13
CA THR A 44 1.70 -7.70 -0.07
C THR A 44 2.67 -7.62 1.09
N ARG A 45 3.27 -8.74 1.47
CA ARG A 45 4.21 -8.82 2.59
C ARG A 45 5.45 -7.96 2.36
N ASN A 46 5.98 -7.96 1.14
CA ASN A 46 7.19 -7.23 0.75
C ASN A 46 6.90 -5.89 0.06
N GLY A 47 5.63 -5.59 -0.27
CA GLY A 47 5.23 -4.37 -0.96
C GLY A 47 5.42 -4.41 -2.47
N LEU A 48 5.83 -5.54 -3.03
CA LEU A 48 5.99 -5.76 -4.46
C LEU A 48 4.70 -6.35 -5.08
N PRO A 49 4.39 -6.01 -6.35
CA PRO A 49 3.29 -6.63 -7.06
C PRO A 49 3.61 -8.08 -7.44
N HIS A 50 2.57 -8.90 -7.56
CA HIS A 50 2.63 -10.29 -7.99
C HIS A 50 1.94 -10.45 -9.34
N PHE A 51 2.56 -11.23 -10.22
CA PHE A 51 2.06 -11.55 -11.55
C PHE A 51 2.03 -13.06 -11.78
N GLY A 52 1.07 -13.53 -12.57
CA GLY A 52 1.01 -14.94 -12.95
C GLY A 52 -0.29 -15.33 -13.61
N ALA A 53 -0.48 -16.63 -13.78
CA ALA A 53 -1.73 -17.23 -14.24
C ALA A 53 -2.44 -17.94 -13.09
N LEU A 54 -3.78 -17.94 -13.09
CA LEU A 54 -4.55 -18.69 -12.10
C LEU A 54 -4.37 -20.20 -12.33
N PRO A 55 -3.99 -21.00 -11.32
CA PRO A 55 -3.67 -22.42 -11.51
C PRO A 55 -4.81 -23.24 -12.13
N GLN A 56 -6.06 -22.93 -11.79
CA GLN A 56 -7.24 -23.63 -12.31
C GLN A 56 -7.87 -22.96 -13.54
N GLN A 57 -7.33 -21.82 -13.99
CA GLN A 57 -7.86 -21.03 -15.11
C GLN A 57 -6.68 -20.48 -15.94
N PRO A 58 -6.10 -21.29 -16.83
CA PRO A 58 -4.83 -20.98 -17.51
C PRO A 58 -4.90 -19.75 -18.43
N ASN A 59 -6.10 -19.36 -18.85
CA ASN A 59 -6.32 -18.17 -19.67
C ASN A 59 -6.61 -16.90 -18.84
N VAL A 60 -6.50 -16.97 -17.52
CA VAL A 60 -6.69 -15.84 -16.61
C VAL A 60 -5.37 -15.46 -15.98
N PHE A 61 -4.84 -14.32 -16.42
CA PHE A 61 -3.62 -13.72 -15.89
C PHE A 61 -3.98 -12.63 -14.89
N TYR A 62 -3.15 -12.47 -13.87
CA TYR A 62 -3.36 -11.48 -12.82
C TYR A 62 -2.14 -10.59 -12.61
N ALA A 63 -2.43 -9.36 -12.21
CA ALA A 63 -1.49 -8.38 -11.70
C ALA A 63 -2.11 -7.78 -10.44
N ILE A 64 -1.58 -8.13 -9.28
CA ILE A 64 -2.17 -7.77 -7.97
C ILE A 64 -1.08 -7.34 -7.00
N GLY A 65 -1.45 -6.81 -5.84
CA GLY A 65 -0.50 -6.60 -4.76
C GLY A 65 0.33 -5.32 -4.88
N TYR A 66 -0.15 -4.34 -5.66
CA TYR A 66 0.60 -3.12 -5.94
C TYR A 66 0.89 -2.27 -4.70
N SER A 67 0.21 -2.52 -3.57
CA SER A 67 0.60 -1.99 -2.26
C SER A 67 0.62 -0.46 -2.18
N GLY A 68 -0.22 0.20 -2.99
CA GLY A 68 -0.30 1.66 -3.12
C GLY A 68 0.72 2.28 -4.07
N ASN A 69 1.56 1.47 -4.72
CA ASN A 69 2.59 1.91 -5.66
C ASN A 69 2.22 1.52 -7.09
N GLY A 70 0.94 1.56 -7.48
CA GLY A 70 0.49 1.01 -8.76
C GLY A 70 0.95 1.78 -10.00
N VAL A 71 1.07 3.11 -9.91
CA VAL A 71 1.29 3.99 -11.06
C VAL A 71 2.59 3.64 -11.80
N GLY A 72 3.74 3.64 -11.12
CA GLY A 72 5.03 3.35 -11.76
C GLY A 72 5.18 1.92 -12.31
N PRO A 73 4.99 0.88 -11.49
CA PRO A 73 5.10 -0.53 -11.89
C PRO A 73 4.00 -1.02 -12.85
N SER A 74 2.92 -0.27 -13.07
CA SER A 74 1.85 -0.68 -14.00
C SER A 74 2.37 -0.94 -15.41
N MET A 75 3.32 -0.12 -15.88
CA MET A 75 3.98 -0.29 -17.19
C MET A 75 4.73 -1.63 -17.28
N LEU A 76 5.47 -1.98 -16.23
CA LEU A 76 6.13 -3.28 -16.12
C LEU A 76 5.11 -4.42 -16.09
N GLY A 77 4.04 -4.25 -15.31
CA GLY A 77 2.95 -5.21 -15.23
C GLY A 77 2.29 -5.47 -16.59
N GLY A 78 2.08 -4.43 -17.40
CA GLY A 78 1.56 -4.58 -18.76
C GLY A 78 2.46 -5.43 -19.65
N LYS A 79 3.78 -5.21 -19.60
CA LYS A 79 4.76 -6.02 -20.36
C LYS A 79 4.76 -7.48 -19.92
N ILE A 80 4.72 -7.72 -18.61
CA ILE A 80 4.65 -9.06 -18.02
C ILE A 80 3.37 -9.77 -18.46
N LEU A 81 2.21 -9.14 -18.29
CA LEU A 81 0.93 -9.72 -18.68
C LEU A 81 0.85 -10.00 -20.18
N ALA A 82 1.37 -9.11 -21.01
CA ALA A 82 1.45 -9.33 -22.45
C ALA A 82 2.30 -10.56 -22.78
N ALA A 83 3.51 -10.67 -22.20
CA ALA A 83 4.40 -11.82 -22.39
C ALA A 83 3.75 -13.13 -21.93
N LEU A 84 3.09 -13.14 -20.77
CA LEU A 84 2.36 -14.31 -20.27
C LEU A 84 1.20 -14.71 -21.18
N SER A 85 0.39 -13.74 -21.63
CA SER A 85 -0.77 -14.00 -22.49
C SER A 85 -0.41 -14.52 -23.87
N LEU A 86 0.72 -14.06 -24.42
CA LEU A 86 1.27 -14.49 -25.70
C LEU A 86 2.17 -15.73 -25.58
N GLN A 87 2.30 -16.29 -24.38
CA GLN A 87 3.18 -17.44 -24.09
C GLN A 87 4.62 -17.22 -24.55
N LEU A 88 5.11 -15.98 -24.43
CA LEU A 88 6.48 -15.63 -24.79
C LEU A 88 7.43 -16.10 -23.69
N ASP A 89 8.59 -16.58 -24.11
CA ASP A 89 9.67 -17.01 -23.23
C ASP A 89 10.80 -15.96 -23.24
N ASN A 90 10.67 -14.92 -22.42
CA ASN A 90 11.55 -13.75 -22.44
C ASN A 90 11.80 -13.17 -21.04
N GLU A 91 12.50 -12.03 -20.95
CA GLU A 91 12.85 -11.39 -19.69
C GLU A 91 11.63 -10.98 -18.84
N TRP A 92 10.49 -10.73 -19.46
CA TRP A 92 9.27 -10.33 -18.75
C TRP A 92 8.54 -11.53 -18.15
N SER A 93 8.41 -12.63 -18.88
CA SER A 93 7.76 -13.86 -18.37
C SER A 93 8.62 -14.61 -17.35
N ARG A 94 9.95 -14.42 -17.37
CA ARG A 94 10.90 -15.03 -16.41
C ARG A 94 11.27 -14.15 -15.22
N CYS A 95 10.71 -12.94 -15.12
CA CYS A 95 11.11 -12.00 -14.08
C CYS A 95 10.69 -12.50 -12.68
N GLY A 96 11.43 -12.14 -11.64
CA GLY A 96 11.18 -12.61 -10.26
C GLY A 96 9.85 -12.15 -9.63
N LEU A 97 9.09 -11.28 -10.30
CA LEU A 97 7.74 -10.89 -9.90
C LEU A 97 6.66 -11.83 -10.45
N VAL A 98 7.03 -12.72 -11.39
CA VAL A 98 6.17 -13.77 -11.91
C VAL A 98 6.30 -15.00 -11.04
N HIS A 99 5.31 -15.24 -10.19
CA HIS A 99 5.26 -16.43 -9.35
C HIS A 99 3.83 -16.77 -8.96
N GLY A 100 3.60 -18.01 -8.52
CA GLY A 100 2.28 -18.44 -8.05
C GLY A 100 1.75 -17.61 -6.88
N LEU A 101 0.42 -17.61 -6.72
CA LEU A 101 -0.25 -16.98 -5.59
C LEU A 101 0.27 -17.57 -4.28
N GLN A 102 0.94 -16.76 -3.47
CA GLN A 102 1.39 -17.16 -2.16
C GLN A 102 0.37 -16.74 -1.09
N ARG A 103 0.10 -17.64 -0.14
CA ARG A 103 -0.75 -17.36 1.03
C ARG A 103 0.14 -17.02 2.21
N ASP A 104 0.69 -15.80 2.19
CA ASP A 104 1.74 -15.39 3.13
C ASP A 104 1.25 -14.75 4.43
N PHE A 105 -0.06 -14.58 4.57
CA PHE A 105 -0.65 -14.01 5.78
C PHE A 105 -1.15 -15.10 6.74
N PRO A 106 -1.14 -14.84 8.06
CA PRO A 106 -1.75 -15.73 9.04
C PRO A 106 -3.20 -16.11 8.69
N PRO A 107 -3.72 -17.24 9.18
CA PRO A 107 -5.13 -17.56 9.01
C PRO A 107 -6.04 -16.58 9.79
N GLU A 108 -7.31 -16.53 9.39
CA GLU A 108 -8.33 -15.82 10.18
C GLU A 108 -8.60 -16.56 11.51
N PRO A 109 -8.86 -15.85 12.62
CA PRO A 109 -9.11 -14.39 12.73
C PRO A 109 -7.85 -13.55 13.00
N PHE A 110 -6.67 -14.18 13.12
CA PHE A 110 -5.44 -13.50 13.53
C PHE A 110 -5.00 -12.44 12.52
N ARG A 111 -5.18 -12.69 11.22
CA ARG A 111 -4.89 -11.72 10.16
C ARG A 111 -5.74 -10.46 10.29
N TYR A 112 -7.05 -10.60 10.49
CA TYR A 112 -7.93 -9.45 10.65
C TYR A 112 -7.58 -8.63 11.91
N LEU A 113 -7.42 -9.30 13.06
CA LEU A 113 -7.09 -8.63 14.32
C LEU A 113 -5.72 -7.96 14.26
N GLY A 114 -4.70 -8.69 13.78
CA GLY A 114 -3.35 -8.16 13.58
C GLY A 114 -3.33 -6.99 12.61
N GLY A 115 -4.02 -7.10 11.47
CA GLY A 115 -4.13 -6.03 10.48
C GLY A 115 -4.74 -4.75 11.05
N ARG A 116 -5.78 -4.86 11.89
CA ARG A 116 -6.37 -3.71 12.58
C ARG A 116 -5.42 -3.08 13.59
N LEU A 117 -4.73 -3.90 14.39
CA LEU A 117 -3.77 -3.43 15.39
C LEU A 117 -2.59 -2.70 14.74
N VAL A 118 -2.00 -3.31 13.70
CA VAL A 118 -0.88 -2.73 12.96
C VAL A 118 -1.30 -1.44 12.27
N ARG A 119 -2.47 -1.41 11.61
CA ARG A 119 -3.00 -0.18 10.99
C ARG A 119 -3.20 0.94 12.01
N HIS A 120 -3.73 0.62 13.18
CA HIS A 120 -3.89 1.59 14.26
C HIS A 120 -2.53 2.12 14.73
N ALA A 121 -1.56 1.23 14.96
CA ALA A 121 -0.23 1.61 15.40
C ALA A 121 0.51 2.51 14.39
N VAL A 122 0.42 2.21 13.09
CA VAL A 122 0.97 3.06 12.02
C VAL A 122 0.32 4.44 12.06
N GLY A 123 -1.02 4.52 12.12
CA GLY A 123 -1.72 5.81 12.20
C GLY A 123 -1.33 6.64 13.43
N GLN A 124 -1.11 6.00 14.58
CA GLN A 124 -0.65 6.70 15.79
C GLN A 124 0.81 7.19 15.66
N VAL A 125 1.67 6.43 15.00
CA VAL A 125 3.05 6.85 14.72
C VAL A 125 3.08 8.03 13.74
N ASP A 126 2.27 7.98 12.69
CA ASP A 126 2.17 9.07 11.70
C ASP A 126 1.63 10.36 12.34
N LEU A 127 0.55 10.27 13.13
CA LEU A 127 0.00 11.41 13.86
C LEU A 127 1.01 12.02 14.84
N ALA A 128 1.74 11.18 15.58
CA ALA A 128 2.77 11.67 16.48
C ALA A 128 3.89 12.41 15.71
N ALA A 129 4.29 11.90 14.55
CA ALA A 129 5.28 12.57 13.70
C ALA A 129 4.76 13.92 13.17
N ASP A 130 3.50 14.01 12.74
CA ASP A 130 2.86 15.26 12.30
C ASP A 130 2.83 16.32 13.41
N GLU A 131 2.72 15.89 14.67
CA GLU A 131 2.67 16.74 15.85
C GLU A 131 4.06 17.01 16.46
N ASN A 132 5.15 16.57 15.80
CA ASN A 132 6.52 16.60 16.32
C ASN A 132 6.68 15.95 17.70
N ARG A 133 5.88 14.92 17.98
CA ARG A 133 5.91 14.12 19.22
C ARG A 133 6.55 12.76 18.98
N GLN A 134 7.13 12.21 20.05
CA GLN A 134 7.62 10.83 20.02
C GLN A 134 6.44 9.87 20.26
N PRO A 135 6.18 8.90 19.36
CA PRO A 135 5.15 7.90 19.59
C PRO A 135 5.53 6.96 20.74
N SER A 136 4.54 6.35 21.39
CA SER A 136 4.81 5.39 22.46
C SER A 136 5.59 4.17 21.94
N TRP A 137 6.47 3.62 22.78
CA TRP A 137 7.30 2.46 22.41
C TRP A 137 6.47 1.30 21.86
N LEU A 138 5.30 1.02 22.44
CA LEU A 138 4.42 -0.04 21.98
C LEU A 138 3.93 0.20 20.54
N MET A 139 3.49 1.42 20.22
CA MET A 139 3.04 1.75 18.87
C MET A 139 4.21 1.69 17.87
N GLN A 140 5.42 2.08 18.29
CA GLN A 140 6.63 1.92 17.47
C GLN A 140 6.98 0.46 17.20
N GLN A 141 6.81 -0.45 18.17
CA GLN A 141 7.06 -1.87 17.92
C GLN A 141 5.98 -2.49 17.03
N LEU A 142 4.71 -2.15 17.27
CA LEU A 142 3.59 -2.66 16.48
C LEU A 142 3.63 -2.15 15.03
N SER A 143 4.08 -0.91 14.79
CA SER A 143 4.19 -0.37 13.43
C SER A 143 5.25 -1.09 12.59
N LYS A 144 6.28 -1.68 13.21
CA LYS A 144 7.30 -2.49 12.49
C LYS A 144 6.73 -3.78 11.86
N LEU A 145 5.55 -4.21 12.31
CA LEU A 145 4.85 -5.34 11.71
C LEU A 145 4.07 -4.94 10.45
N ALA A 146 4.01 -3.63 10.12
CA ALA A 146 3.46 -3.19 8.86
C ALA A 146 4.26 -3.79 7.70
N PRO A 147 3.60 -4.38 6.68
CA PRO A 147 4.30 -4.85 5.49
C PRO A 147 5.11 -3.72 4.88
N SER A 148 6.33 -4.02 4.43
CA SER A 148 7.22 -3.01 3.87
C SER A 148 6.55 -2.30 2.69
N GLY A 149 6.58 -0.97 2.68
CA GLY A 149 6.26 -0.19 1.49
C GLY A 149 7.52 0.06 0.66
N LEU A 150 7.36 0.38 -0.62
CA LEU A 150 8.46 0.83 -1.49
C LEU A 150 8.97 2.24 -1.14
N SER A 151 8.33 2.94 -0.20
CA SER A 151 8.87 4.18 0.35
C SER A 151 9.97 3.88 1.38
N PRO A 152 11.19 4.39 1.19
CA PRO A 152 12.27 4.22 2.15
C PRO A 152 12.07 5.18 3.32
N THR A 153 11.20 4.86 4.27
CA THR A 153 11.13 5.56 5.57
C THR A 153 12.06 4.99 6.62
N LYS A 154 12.89 3.99 6.28
CA LYS A 154 14.09 3.70 7.08
C LYS A 154 15.16 4.72 6.72
N ALA A 155 15.11 5.89 7.35
CA ALA A 155 16.33 6.64 7.59
C ALA A 155 17.25 5.74 8.41
N THR A 156 18.25 5.18 7.75
CA THR A 156 19.39 4.51 8.38
C THR A 156 20.00 5.55 9.33
N ALA A 157 19.83 5.35 10.63
CA ALA A 157 20.52 6.16 11.63
C ALA A 157 22.02 6.12 11.29
N SER A 158 22.59 7.28 10.94
CA SER A 158 24.02 7.38 10.67
C SER A 158 24.77 7.02 11.94
N HIS A 159 25.60 5.99 11.87
CA HIS A 159 26.68 5.81 12.83
C HIS A 159 27.64 7.00 12.69
N SER A 160 27.58 7.92 13.65
CA SER A 160 28.68 8.85 13.92
C SER A 160 29.90 8.04 14.39
N ARG A 161 30.98 8.14 13.63
CA ARG A 161 32.32 8.07 14.23
C ARG A 161 32.71 9.46 14.69
#